data_AF-A0A7C7VWL1-F1
#
_entry.id   AF-A0A7C7VWL1-F1
#
_cell.length_a   1.000
_cell.length_b   1.000
_cell.length_c   1.000
_cell.angle_alpha   90.00
_cell.angle_beta   90.00
_cell.angle_gamma   90.00
#
_symmetry.space_group_name_H-M   'P 1'
#
loop_
_entity.id
_entity.type
_entity.pdbx_description
1 polymer ?
#
loop_
_entity_poly.entity_id
_entity_poly.type
_entity_poly.pdbx_seq_one_letter_code
_entity_poly.pdbx_strand_id
1 'polypeptide(L)'
;MAEEKVNQECYLLIGEAPTEEAAARIAEVFSACPYVYFMGAFGNMVVGVYFLSGAHRWWLQAVAENPQATLGLTRAALYITERPAFPAGMEPRIPEEKGDRAPCGAYCPECPRYRDPCRGCPASHHHR
;
A
#
# COMPACT_ATOMS: atom_id res chain seq x y z
N MET A 1 31.25 -12.23 0.79
CA MET A 1 30.77 -11.32 -0.27
C MET A 1 29.36 -10.93 0.14
N ALA A 2 29.11 -9.65 0.38
CA ALA A 2 27.91 -9.16 1.05
C ALA A 2 26.68 -9.38 0.15
N GLU A 3 25.63 -9.96 0.73
CA GLU A 3 24.31 -10.07 0.11
C GLU A 3 23.81 -8.68 -0.25
N GLU A 4 23.58 -8.46 -1.54
CA GLU A 4 22.92 -7.26 -2.04
C GLU A 4 21.43 -7.38 -1.72
N LYS A 5 21.07 -7.16 -0.44
CA LYS A 5 19.68 -7.03 -0.01
C LYS A 5 19.13 -5.78 -0.69
N VAL A 6 18.11 -5.96 -1.52
CA VAL A 6 17.31 -4.87 -2.07
C VAL A 6 16.89 -3.97 -0.90
N ASN A 7 17.45 -2.76 -0.82
CA ASN A 7 17.06 -1.78 0.20
C ASN A 7 15.60 -1.42 -0.02
N GLN A 8 14.72 -2.00 0.79
CA GLN A 8 13.32 -1.61 0.83
C GLN A 8 13.20 -0.29 1.57
N GLU A 9 12.41 0.62 1.01
CA GLU A 9 12.03 1.85 1.69
C GLU A 9 10.83 1.56 2.59
N CYS A 10 10.85 2.13 3.78
CA CYS A 10 9.72 2.12 4.70
C CYS A 10 8.89 3.39 4.51
N TYR A 11 7.58 3.21 4.36
CA TYR A 11 6.62 4.27 4.13
C TYR A 11 5.64 4.32 5.29
N LEU A 12 5.40 5.52 5.82
CA LEU A 12 4.35 5.81 6.79
C LEU A 12 3.29 6.66 6.10
N LEU A 13 2.12 6.07 5.88
CA LEU A 13 0.93 6.76 5.41
C LEU A 13 0.06 7.11 6.61
N ILE A 14 -0.32 8.37 6.70
CA ILE A 14 -1.32 8.86 7.66
C ILE A 14 -2.40 9.55 6.85
N GLY A 15 -3.63 9.05 6.95
CA GLY A 15 -4.79 9.60 6.27
C GLY A 15 -5.90 9.97 7.25
N GLU A 16 -6.67 11.00 6.95
CA GLU A 16 -7.94 11.26 7.65
C GLU A 16 -9.10 10.83 6.75
N ALA A 17 -9.99 10.01 7.29
CA ALA A 17 -11.20 9.58 6.61
C ALA A 17 -12.40 10.48 6.99
N PRO A 18 -13.47 10.50 6.18
CA PRO A 18 -14.67 11.29 6.49
C PRO A 18 -15.38 10.86 7.78
N THR A 19 -15.28 9.58 8.16
CA THR A 19 -15.86 9.02 9.39
C THR A 19 -14.96 7.94 9.98
N GLU A 20 -15.17 7.59 11.26
CA GLU A 20 -14.45 6.50 11.92
C GLU A 20 -14.70 5.14 11.25
N GLU A 21 -15.93 4.89 10.80
CA GLU A 21 -16.29 3.65 10.09
C GLU A 21 -15.60 3.58 8.72
N ALA A 22 -15.42 4.73 8.06
CA ALA A 22 -14.65 4.78 6.82
C ALA A 22 -13.18 4.44 7.08
N ALA A 23 -12.57 5.01 8.14
CA ALA A 23 -11.20 4.68 8.53
C ALA A 23 -11.04 3.19 8.86
N ALA A 24 -11.95 2.63 9.66
CA ALA A 24 -11.95 1.21 10.03
C ALA A 24 -12.05 0.29 8.80
N ARG A 25 -12.96 0.59 7.86
CA ARG A 25 -13.09 -0.18 6.61
C ARG A 25 -11.83 -0.11 5.75
N ILE A 26 -11.23 1.06 5.60
CA ILE A 26 -9.98 1.22 4.84
C ILE A 26 -8.87 0.38 5.50
N ALA A 27 -8.74 0.46 6.82
CA ALA A 27 -7.74 -0.30 7.55
C ALA A 27 -7.92 -1.83 7.37
N GLU A 28 -9.16 -2.32 7.44
CA GLU A 28 -9.47 -3.74 7.24
C GLU A 28 -9.15 -4.21 5.82
N VAL A 29 -9.64 -3.49 4.80
CA VAL A 29 -9.41 -3.82 3.39
C VAL A 29 -7.91 -3.84 3.06
N PHE A 30 -7.18 -2.81 3.49
CA PHE A 30 -5.75 -2.69 3.18
C PHE A 30 -4.86 -3.57 4.05
N SER A 31 -5.37 -4.18 5.12
CA SER A 31 -4.62 -5.16 5.94
C SER A 31 -4.15 -6.37 5.11
N ALA A 32 -4.84 -6.69 4.01
CA ALA A 32 -4.49 -7.76 3.09
C ALA A 32 -3.47 -7.35 2.00
N CYS A 33 -3.01 -6.10 1.99
CA CYS A 33 -1.97 -5.66 1.04
C CYS A 33 -0.65 -6.43 1.29
N PRO A 34 -0.02 -7.02 0.25
CA PRO A 34 1.24 -7.75 0.42
C PRO A 34 2.37 -6.92 1.02
N TYR A 35 2.35 -5.61 0.80
CA TYR A 35 3.41 -4.70 1.22
C TYR A 35 3.15 -4.02 2.56
N VAL A 36 2.01 -4.28 3.21
CA VAL A 36 1.69 -3.64 4.49
C VAL A 36 2.25 -4.45 5.65
N TYR A 37 3.04 -3.78 6.49
CA TYR A 37 3.54 -4.30 7.75
C TYR A 37 2.54 -4.04 8.88
N PHE A 38 2.02 -2.81 8.94
CA PHE A 38 1.04 -2.40 9.93
C PHE A 38 -0.07 -1.59 9.26
N MET A 39 -1.31 -1.84 9.67
CA MET A 39 -2.46 -1.06 9.27
C MET A 39 -3.40 -0.93 10.47
N GLY A 40 -3.90 0.28 10.73
CA GLY A 40 -4.82 0.51 11.83
C GLY A 40 -5.65 1.77 11.66
N ALA A 41 -6.83 1.76 12.27
CA ALA A 41 -7.67 2.95 12.42
C ALA A 41 -7.52 3.50 13.84
N PHE A 42 -7.41 4.82 13.96
CA PHE A 42 -7.33 5.56 15.22
C PHE A 42 -8.39 6.68 15.17
N GLY A 43 -9.64 6.34 15.52
CA GLY A 43 -10.79 7.21 15.27
C GLY A 43 -11.00 7.39 13.76
N ASN A 44 -11.04 8.64 13.29
CA ASN A 44 -11.14 8.95 11.86
C ASN A 44 -9.80 8.89 11.11
N MET A 45 -8.70 8.53 11.79
CA MET A 45 -7.38 8.42 11.16
C MET A 45 -7.09 7.00 10.70
N VAL A 46 -6.46 6.86 9.54
CA VAL A 46 -5.87 5.61 9.03
C VAL A 46 -4.36 5.75 9.08
N VAL A 47 -3.69 4.75 9.67
CA VAL A 47 -2.24 4.69 9.74
C VAL A 47 -1.77 3.38 9.12
N GLY A 48 -0.92 3.50 8.10
CA GLY A 48 -0.33 2.36 7.40
C GLY A 48 1.19 2.45 7.35
N VAL A 49 1.87 1.36 7.67
CA VAL A 49 3.32 1.19 7.46
C VAL A 49 3.53 0.17 6.36
N TYR A 50 4.27 0.56 5.31
CA TYR A 50 4.52 -0.27 4.14
C TYR A 50 6.01 -0.40 3.87
N PHE A 51 6.41 -1.53 3.28
CA PHE A 51 7.74 -1.70 2.72
C PHE A 51 7.62 -1.95 1.22
N LEU A 52 8.21 -1.06 0.43
CA LEU A 52 8.13 -1.10 -1.02
C LEU A 52 9.52 -0.97 -1.65
N SER A 53 9.65 -1.51 -2.85
CA SER A 53 10.81 -1.31 -3.72
C SER A 53 10.34 -1.12 -5.16
N GLY A 54 11.15 -0.42 -5.97
CA GLY A 54 10.94 -0.32 -7.42
C GLY A 54 9.59 0.28 -7.86
N ALA A 55 8.91 -0.43 -8.76
CA ALA A 55 7.78 0.08 -9.54
C ALA A 55 6.46 0.26 -8.76
N HIS A 56 6.37 -0.14 -7.49
CA HIS A 56 5.16 0.04 -6.68
C HIS A 56 5.18 1.31 -5.83
N ARG A 57 6.24 2.12 -5.88
CA ARG A 57 6.33 3.35 -5.06
C ARG A 57 5.26 4.39 -5.41
N TRP A 58 4.88 4.47 -6.68
CA TRP A 58 3.99 5.50 -7.20
C TRP A 58 2.59 5.47 -6.54
N TRP A 59 2.10 4.30 -6.10
CA TRP A 59 0.71 4.21 -5.64
C TRP A 59 0.51 4.89 -4.29
N LEU A 60 1.48 4.82 -3.38
CA LEU A 60 1.42 5.57 -2.11
C LEU A 60 1.55 7.08 -2.33
N GLN A 61 2.40 7.49 -3.28
CA GLN A 61 2.52 8.89 -3.66
C GLN A 61 1.18 9.42 -4.20
N ALA A 62 0.53 8.65 -5.07
CA ALA A 62 -0.79 9.00 -5.59
C ALA A 62 -1.85 9.16 -4.50
N VAL A 63 -1.76 8.40 -3.39
CA VAL A 63 -2.65 8.57 -2.23
C VAL A 63 -2.40 9.89 -1.52
N ALA A 64 -1.15 10.31 -1.36
CA ALA A 64 -0.83 11.60 -0.76
C ALA A 64 -1.23 12.78 -1.65
N GLU A 65 -1.07 12.64 -2.97
CA GLU A 65 -1.38 13.68 -3.95
C GLU A 65 -2.89 13.86 -4.17
N ASN A 66 -3.66 12.77 -4.20
CA ASN A 66 -5.11 12.81 -4.42
C ASN A 66 -5.86 11.82 -3.51
N PRO A 67 -5.87 12.07 -2.19
CA PRO A 67 -6.41 11.15 -1.19
C PRO A 67 -7.89 10.81 -1.40
N GLN A 68 -8.66 11.80 -1.83
CA GLN A 68 -10.10 11.65 -2.08
C GLN A 68 -10.35 10.71 -3.27
N ALA A 69 -9.61 10.85 -4.37
CA ALA A 69 -9.81 10.01 -5.56
C ALA A 69 -9.26 8.59 -5.38
N THR A 70 -8.27 8.39 -4.50
CA THR A 70 -7.65 7.06 -4.31
C THR A 70 -8.33 6.23 -3.24
N LEU A 71 -8.53 6.79 -2.05
CA LEU A 71 -9.01 6.06 -0.87
C LEU A 71 -10.26 6.70 -0.25
N GLY A 72 -10.78 7.78 -0.84
CA GLY A 72 -11.86 8.56 -0.23
C GLY A 72 -11.46 9.27 1.06
N LEU A 73 -10.16 9.52 1.25
CA LEU A 73 -9.61 10.24 2.40
C LEU A 73 -9.75 11.75 2.19
N THR A 74 -10.03 12.50 3.25
CA THR A 74 -10.12 13.96 3.20
C THR A 74 -8.74 14.61 3.03
N ARG A 75 -7.72 14.03 3.66
CA ARG A 75 -6.31 14.40 3.51
C ARG A 75 -5.42 13.20 3.79
N ALA A 76 -4.21 13.22 3.25
CA ALA A 76 -3.18 12.22 3.56
C ALA A 76 -1.79 12.85 3.57
N ALA A 77 -0.91 12.28 4.37
CA ALA A 77 0.51 12.57 4.41
C ALA A 77 1.29 11.27 4.27
N LEU A 78 2.36 11.31 3.48
CA LEU A 78 3.26 10.18 3.26
C LEU A 78 4.67 10.58 3.70
N TYR A 79 5.26 9.76 4.55
CA TYR A 79 6.65 9.90 4.99
C TYR A 79 7.44 8.67 4.54
N ILE A 80 8.71 8.87 4.20
CA ILE A 80 9.57 7.83 3.64
C ILE A 80 10.88 7.79 4.43
N THR A 81 11.35 6.59 4.75
CA THR A 81 12.70 6.36 5.30
C THR A 81 13.37 5.18 4.64
N GLU A 82 14.62 5.37 4.21
CA GLU A 82 15.51 4.30 3.74
C GLU A 82 16.26 3.61 4.88
N ARG A 83 16.07 4.08 6.12
CA ARG A 83 16.78 3.60 7.32
C ARG A 83 15.82 3.27 8.46
N PRO A 84 14.88 2.33 8.27
CA PRO A 84 14.03 1.87 9.36
C PRO A 84 14.86 1.14 10.41
N ALA A 85 14.64 1.44 11.69
CA ALA A 85 15.36 0.80 12.79
C ALA A 85 14.89 -0.64 13.03
N PHE A 86 13.57 -0.89 12.93
CA PHE A 86 12.98 -2.21 13.00
C PHE A 86 11.54 -2.21 12.43
N PRO A 87 11.15 -3.23 11.65
CA PRO A 87 12.04 -4.15 10.96
C PRO A 87 12.83 -3.41 9.87
N ALA A 88 14.00 -3.92 9.49
CA ALA A 88 14.81 -3.30 8.43
C ALA A 88 14.18 -3.45 7.02
N GLY A 89 13.23 -4.35 6.88
CA GLY A 89 12.53 -4.73 5.66
C GLY A 89 11.50 -5.82 5.98
N MET A 90 10.67 -6.18 5.00
CA MET A 90 9.79 -7.35 5.09
C MET A 90 9.66 -8.04 3.74
N GLU A 91 9.47 -9.36 3.77
CA GLU A 91 9.04 -10.08 2.59
C GLU A 91 7.56 -9.75 2.31
N PRO A 92 7.19 -9.50 1.04
CA PRO A 92 5.79 -9.27 0.69
C PRO A 92 4.92 -10.47 1.07
N ARG A 93 3.79 -10.22 1.74
CA ARG A 93 2.79 -11.22 2.13
C ARG A 93 1.92 -11.61 0.95
N ILE A 94 2.50 -12.32 0.00
CA ILE A 94 1.79 -12.79 -1.20
C ILE A 94 0.90 -13.98 -0.79
N PRO A 95 -0.42 -13.91 -1.01
CA PRO A 95 -1.30 -15.04 -0.73
C PRO A 95 -1.02 -16.21 -1.68
N GLU A 96 -1.20 -17.44 -1.19
CA GLU A 96 -1.07 -18.67 -1.99
C GLU A 96 -2.13 -18.72 -3.09
N GLU A 97 -3.38 -18.46 -2.70
CA GLU A 97 -4.50 -18.31 -3.63
C GLU A 97 -4.60 -16.86 -4.09
N LYS A 98 -4.41 -16.64 -5.38
CA LYS A 98 -4.59 -15.34 -6.02
C LYS A 98 -6.00 -15.24 -6.58
N GLY A 99 -6.53 -14.04 -6.60
CA GLY A 99 -7.80 -13.73 -7.27
C GLY A 99 -7.61 -12.80 -8.45
N ASP A 100 -8.72 -12.48 -9.12
CA ASP A 100 -8.72 -11.49 -10.21
C ASP A 100 -8.61 -10.05 -9.68
N ARG A 101 -9.12 -9.80 -8.47
CA ARG A 101 -9.06 -8.49 -7.81
C ARG A 101 -7.91 -8.42 -6.82
N ALA A 102 -7.23 -7.28 -6.80
CA ALA A 102 -6.27 -6.96 -5.76
C ALA A 102 -6.98 -6.67 -4.42
N PRO A 103 -6.29 -6.77 -3.27
CA PRO A 103 -6.84 -6.44 -1.96
C PRO A 103 -7.43 -5.02 -1.86
N CYS A 104 -6.90 -4.06 -2.61
CA CYS A 104 -7.46 -2.71 -2.72
C CYS A 104 -8.80 -2.63 -3.48
N GLY A 105 -9.36 -3.77 -3.91
CA GLY A 105 -10.60 -3.88 -4.68
C GLY A 105 -10.43 -3.67 -6.18
N ALA A 106 -9.28 -3.16 -6.64
CA ALA A 106 -9.02 -2.90 -8.04
C ALA A 106 -8.94 -4.19 -8.88
N TYR A 107 -9.64 -4.21 -10.00
CA TYR A 107 -9.42 -5.17 -11.06
C TYR A 107 -8.35 -4.59 -12.00
N CYS A 108 -7.12 -5.10 -11.90
CA CYS A 108 -5.96 -4.49 -12.56
C CYS A 108 -6.14 -4.28 -14.09
N PRO A 109 -6.76 -5.19 -14.87
CA PRO A 109 -6.97 -5.01 -16.30
C PRO A 109 -7.80 -3.77 -16.68
N GLU A 110 -8.67 -3.30 -15.80
CA GLU A 110 -9.50 -2.11 -16.01
C GLU A 110 -8.89 -0.83 -15.40
N CYS A 111 -7.76 -0.95 -14.70
CA CYS A 111 -7.11 0.20 -14.09
C CYS A 111 -6.32 1.00 -15.14
N PRO A 112 -6.57 2.32 -15.31
CA PRO A 112 -5.83 3.14 -16.28
C PRO A 112 -4.31 3.21 -16.06
N ARG A 113 -3.84 2.83 -14.87
CA ARG A 113 -2.42 2.85 -14.48
C ARG A 113 -1.74 1.49 -14.63
N TYR A 114 -2.46 0.44 -15.02
CA TYR A 114 -1.92 -0.91 -15.17
C TYR A 114 -1.05 -1.00 -16.42
N ARG A 115 0.07 -1.73 -16.31
CA ARG A 115 1.22 -1.84 -17.23
C ARG A 115 2.16 -0.64 -17.24
N ASP A 116 1.66 0.58 -17.04
CA ASP A 116 2.50 1.77 -16.87
C ASP A 116 1.77 2.85 -16.04
N PRO A 117 2.29 3.27 -14.88
CA PRO A 117 3.52 2.84 -14.21
C PRO A 117 3.35 1.56 -13.35
N CYS A 118 2.14 0.99 -13.26
CA CYS A 118 1.86 -0.11 -12.33
C CYS A 118 2.07 -1.49 -12.94
N ARG A 119 2.75 -2.36 -12.19
CA ARG A 119 2.90 -3.79 -12.51
C ARG A 119 1.78 -4.70 -12.00
N GLY A 120 0.69 -4.12 -11.51
CA GLY A 120 -0.36 -4.85 -10.81
C GLY A 120 0.06 -5.31 -9.42
N CYS A 121 -0.89 -5.84 -8.66
CA CYS A 121 -0.67 -6.32 -7.29
C CYS A 121 -0.18 -7.77 -7.31
N PRO A 122 0.87 -8.14 -6.55
CA PRO A 122 1.30 -9.54 -6.46
C PRO A 122 0.23 -10.52 -5.96
N ALA A 123 -0.77 -10.02 -5.23
CA ALA A 123 -1.92 -10.79 -4.75
C ALA A 123 -3.00 -11.05 -5.81
N SER A 124 -2.84 -10.57 -7.06
CA SER A 124 -3.75 -10.90 -8.15
C SER A 124 -3.07 -11.66 -9.28
N HIS A 125 -3.86 -12.37 -10.09
CA HIS A 125 -3.36 -13.08 -11.29
C HIS A 125 -2.79 -12.15 -12.37
N HIS A 126 -3.09 -10.86 -12.27
CA HIS A 126 -2.66 -9.86 -13.24
C HIS A 126 -1.34 -9.18 -12.86
N HIS A 127 -0.60 -9.69 -11.89
CA HIS A 127 0.75 -9.19 -11.63
C HIS A 127 1.70 -9.52 -12.79
N ARG A 128 2.56 -8.59 -13.20
CA ARG A 128 3.58 -8.78 -14.25
C ARG A 128 4.94 -8.26 -13.85
#